data_AF-A0A952E981-F1
#
_entry.id   AF-A0A952E981-F1
#
_cell.length_a   1.000
_cell.length_b   1.000
_cell.length_c   1.000
_cell.angle_alpha   90.00
_cell.angle_beta   90.00
_cell.angle_gamma   90.00
#
_symmetry.space_group_name_H-M   'P 1'
#
loop_
_entity.id
_entity.type
_entity.pdbx_description
1 polymer ?
#
loop_
_entity_poly.entity_id
_entity_poly.type
_entity_poly.pdbx_seq_one_letter_code
_entity_poly.pdbx_strand_id
1 'polypeptide(L)'
;MAGFDTHKEKYEMFKKDAGNEAISIPTRIEAYFNACFHMIEANVANMGIHINKHQLVRSILEKNSQIFGDQTEKVWRTFQEIENQIRPGQIYGSVIDGKKLQRTKELFRAIEKICGDSLK
;
A
#
# COMPACT_ATOMS: atom_id res chain seq x y z
N MET A 1 -16.02 -13.04 -4.87
CA MET A 1 -14.62 -13.50 -4.74
C MET A 1 -13.68 -12.95 -5.82
N ALA A 2 -14.14 -12.62 -7.04
CA ALA A 2 -13.26 -12.08 -8.10
C ALA A 2 -12.42 -10.84 -7.72
N GLY A 3 -12.92 -9.96 -6.84
CA GLY A 3 -12.21 -8.75 -6.42
C GLY A 3 -10.97 -9.03 -5.58
N PHE A 4 -11.07 -9.91 -4.57
CA PHE A 4 -9.97 -10.26 -3.67
C PHE A 4 -8.78 -10.83 -4.46
N ASP A 5 -9.03 -11.87 -5.27
CA ASP A 5 -7.98 -12.58 -6.01
C ASP A 5 -7.28 -11.64 -7.00
N THR A 6 -8.05 -10.82 -7.73
CA THR A 6 -7.50 -9.83 -8.66
C THR A 6 -6.56 -8.83 -7.96
N HIS A 7 -6.95 -8.33 -6.79
CA HIS A 7 -6.12 -7.40 -6.04
C HIS A 7 -4.90 -8.09 -5.42
N LYS A 8 -5.04 -9.34 -4.97
CA LYS A 8 -3.92 -10.14 -4.48
C LYS A 8 -2.88 -10.41 -5.57
N GLU A 9 -3.30 -10.76 -6.77
CA GLU A 9 -2.40 -10.95 -7.92
C GLU A 9 -1.63 -9.67 -8.26
N LYS A 10 -2.32 -8.52 -8.30
CA LYS A 10 -1.66 -7.23 -8.52
C LYS A 10 -0.69 -6.88 -7.40
N TYR A 11 -1.05 -7.13 -6.14
CA TYR A 11 -0.16 -6.94 -5.00
C TYR A 11 1.14 -7.74 -5.17
N GLU A 12 1.06 -9.03 -5.50
CA GLU A 12 2.24 -9.88 -5.69
C GLU A 12 3.11 -9.41 -6.86
N MET A 13 2.47 -9.01 -7.98
CA MET A 13 3.16 -8.43 -9.13
C MET A 13 3.96 -7.18 -8.74
N PHE A 14 3.31 -6.20 -8.10
CA PHE A 14 3.98 -4.96 -7.70
C PHE A 14 5.02 -5.17 -6.60
N LYS A 15 4.78 -6.11 -5.67
CA LYS A 15 5.76 -6.48 -4.64
C LYS A 15 7.03 -7.05 -5.27
N LYS A 16 6.89 -7.91 -6.28
CA LYS A 16 8.03 -8.43 -7.05
C LYS A 16 8.81 -7.31 -7.73
N ASP A 17 8.12 -6.38 -8.39
CA ASP A 17 8.75 -5.23 -9.04
C ASP A 17 9.47 -4.33 -8.04
N ALA A 18 8.87 -4.05 -6.88
CA ALA A 18 9.47 -3.25 -5.82
C ALA A 18 10.77 -3.86 -5.26
N GLY A 19 10.84 -5.20 -5.25
CA GLY A 19 12.02 -5.96 -4.86
C GLY A 19 13.14 -5.97 -5.90
N ASN A 20 12.86 -5.65 -7.17
CA ASN A 20 13.85 -5.70 -8.24
C ASN A 20 14.87 -4.55 -8.11
N GLU A 21 16.12 -4.90 -7.82
CA GLU A 21 17.19 -3.91 -7.64
C GLU A 21 17.74 -3.35 -8.95
N ALA A 22 17.38 -3.95 -10.10
CA ALA A 22 17.79 -3.48 -11.42
C ALA A 22 16.99 -2.25 -11.90
N ILE A 23 15.88 -1.91 -11.23
CA ILE A 23 15.08 -0.72 -11.56
C ILE A 23 15.33 0.44 -10.60
N SER A 24 15.01 1.66 -11.05
CA SER A 24 15.30 2.89 -10.31
C SER A 24 14.58 2.94 -8.94
N ILE A 25 15.18 3.64 -7.98
CA ILE A 25 14.59 3.86 -6.64
C ILE A 25 13.17 4.46 -6.73
N PRO A 26 12.90 5.53 -7.52
CA PRO A 26 11.54 6.05 -7.67
C PRO A 26 10.55 5.00 -8.17
N THR A 27 10.93 4.18 -9.16
CA THR A 27 10.09 3.10 -9.69
C THR A 27 9.81 2.04 -8.61
N ARG A 28 10.80 1.68 -7.79
CA ARG A 28 10.61 0.74 -6.68
C ARG A 28 9.68 1.29 -5.59
N ILE A 29 9.79 2.57 -5.28
CA ILE A 29 8.89 3.26 -4.34
C ILE A 29 7.45 3.25 -4.86
N GLU A 30 7.26 3.54 -6.15
CA GLU A 30 5.96 3.48 -6.80
C GLU A 30 5.39 2.06 -6.80
N ALA A 31 6.21 1.05 -7.05
CA ALA A 31 5.80 -0.35 -6.95
C ALA A 31 5.39 -0.73 -5.52
N TYR A 32 6.13 -0.32 -4.48
CA TYR A 32 5.72 -0.54 -3.08
C TYR A 32 4.40 0.15 -2.74
N PHE A 33 4.18 1.37 -3.24
CA PHE A 33 2.91 2.07 -3.07
C PHE A 33 1.74 1.29 -3.69
N ASN A 34 1.88 0.86 -4.94
CA ASN A 34 0.84 0.10 -5.63
C ASN A 34 0.59 -1.26 -4.96
N ALA A 35 1.66 -1.91 -4.47
CA ALA A 35 1.54 -3.13 -3.67
C ALA A 35 0.74 -2.89 -2.37
N CYS A 36 1.05 -1.82 -1.62
CA CYS A 36 0.27 -1.45 -0.42
C CYS A 36 -1.20 -1.25 -0.75
N PHE A 37 -1.49 -0.46 -1.80
CA PHE A 37 -2.85 -0.13 -2.20
C PHE A 37 -3.66 -1.39 -2.51
N HIS A 38 -3.12 -2.29 -3.32
CA HIS A 38 -3.82 -3.50 -3.69
C HIS A 38 -3.94 -4.52 -2.56
N MET A 39 -2.99 -4.55 -1.60
CA MET A 39 -3.13 -5.40 -0.41
C MET A 39 -4.26 -4.89 0.52
N ILE A 40 -4.36 -3.57 0.70
CA ILE A 40 -5.48 -2.95 1.43
C ILE A 40 -6.79 -3.23 0.70
N GLU A 41 -6.81 -3.06 -0.62
CA GLU A 41 -8.03 -3.24 -1.40
C GLU A 41 -8.47 -4.70 -1.46
N ALA A 42 -7.56 -5.66 -1.45
CA ALA A 42 -7.89 -7.08 -1.30
C ALA A 42 -8.67 -7.32 0.01
N ASN A 43 -8.17 -6.80 1.13
CA ASN A 43 -8.84 -6.91 2.44
C ASN A 43 -10.25 -6.32 2.42
N VAL A 44 -10.41 -5.15 1.81
CA VAL A 44 -11.70 -4.46 1.73
C VAL A 44 -12.66 -5.20 0.78
N ALA A 45 -12.15 -5.76 -0.32
CA ALA A 45 -12.90 -6.57 -1.27
C ALA A 45 -13.37 -7.90 -0.68
N ASN A 46 -12.68 -8.45 0.32
CA ASN A 46 -13.13 -9.64 1.05
C ASN A 46 -14.46 -9.38 1.79
N MET A 47 -14.76 -8.12 2.10
CA MET A 47 -16.03 -7.67 2.69
C MET A 47 -17.02 -7.11 1.66
N GLY A 48 -16.76 -7.27 0.36
CA GLY A 48 -17.62 -6.75 -0.71
C GLY A 48 -17.57 -5.23 -0.90
N ILE A 49 -16.53 -4.56 -0.38
CA ILE A 49 -16.32 -3.12 -0.51
C ILE A 49 -15.19 -2.86 -1.52
N HIS A 50 -15.22 -1.71 -2.20
CA HIS A 50 -14.19 -1.30 -3.16
C HIS A 50 -13.69 0.11 -2.86
N ILE A 51 -12.37 0.31 -2.91
CA ILE A 51 -11.77 1.64 -2.71
C ILE A 51 -11.71 2.40 -4.02
N ASN A 52 -11.34 1.73 -5.12
CA ASN A 52 -11.19 2.22 -6.50
C ASN A 52 -10.09 3.27 -6.71
N LYS A 53 -9.89 4.19 -5.77
CA LYS A 53 -8.94 5.31 -5.87
C LYS A 53 -8.14 5.43 -4.58
N HIS A 54 -6.83 5.51 -4.68
CA HIS A 54 -5.95 5.57 -3.51
C HIS A 54 -6.25 6.74 -2.56
N GLN A 55 -6.75 7.86 -3.08
CA GLN A 55 -7.17 9.02 -2.27
C GLN A 55 -8.35 8.71 -1.33
N LEU A 56 -9.10 7.63 -1.58
CA LEU A 56 -10.25 7.21 -0.78
C LEU A 56 -9.88 6.19 0.32
N VAL A 57 -8.63 5.74 0.40
CA VAL A 57 -8.19 4.75 1.41
C VAL A 57 -8.59 5.19 2.81
N ARG A 58 -8.26 6.42 3.21
CA ARG A 58 -8.59 6.93 4.55
C ARG A 58 -10.10 6.88 4.82
N SER A 59 -10.90 7.51 3.96
CA SER A 59 -12.34 7.67 4.24
C SER A 59 -13.09 6.35 4.20
N ILE A 60 -12.65 5.39 3.37
CA ILE A 60 -13.28 4.07 3.29
C ILE A 60 -12.87 3.20 4.49
N LEU A 61 -11.60 3.24 4.90
CA LEU A 61 -11.16 2.51 6.09
C LEU A 61 -11.78 3.07 7.38
N GLU A 62 -11.88 4.40 7.52
CA GLU A 62 -12.56 5.03 8.67
C GLU A 62 -14.04 4.63 8.76
N LYS A 63 -14.75 4.54 7.62
CA LYS A 63 -16.15 4.09 7.56
C LYS A 63 -16.34 2.59 7.79
N ASN A 64 -15.28 1.81 7.65
CA ASN A 64 -15.31 0.35 7.73
C ASN A 64 -14.21 -0.16 8.67
N SER A 65 -14.11 0.45 9.85
CA SER A 65 -13.05 0.16 10.82
C SER A 65 -13.05 -1.29 11.28
N GLN A 66 -14.16 -2.03 11.13
CA GLN A 66 -14.22 -3.46 11.40
C GLN A 66 -13.24 -4.30 10.57
N ILE A 67 -12.73 -3.79 9.42
CA ILE A 67 -11.77 -4.51 8.58
C ILE A 67 -10.44 -4.73 9.32
N PHE A 68 -9.97 -3.72 10.05
CA PHE A 68 -8.67 -3.75 10.75
C PHE A 68 -8.78 -3.48 12.26
N GLY A 69 -9.99 -3.26 12.78
CA GLY A 69 -10.26 -2.87 14.17
C GLY A 69 -9.46 -1.64 14.59
N ASP A 70 -8.80 -1.76 15.75
CA ASP A 70 -7.94 -0.71 16.32
C ASP A 70 -6.74 -0.34 15.43
N GLN A 71 -6.37 -1.19 14.47
CA GLN A 71 -5.28 -0.91 13.54
C GLN A 71 -5.70 -0.08 12.33
N THR A 72 -6.99 0.22 12.16
CA THR A 72 -7.53 0.98 11.02
C THR A 72 -6.78 2.30 10.80
N GLU A 73 -6.58 3.08 11.87
CA GLU A 73 -5.87 4.36 11.80
C GLU A 73 -4.43 4.19 11.35
N LYS A 74 -3.76 3.18 11.91
CA LYS A 74 -2.38 2.86 11.59
C LYS A 74 -2.22 2.51 10.11
N VAL A 75 -3.14 1.73 9.53
CA VAL A 75 -3.08 1.36 8.11
C VAL A 75 -3.18 2.59 7.21
N TRP A 76 -4.23 3.42 7.36
CA TRP A 76 -4.39 4.55 6.45
C TRP A 76 -3.33 5.64 6.66
N ARG A 77 -2.87 5.88 7.90
CA ARG A 77 -1.77 6.84 8.15
C ARG A 77 -0.46 6.39 7.50
N THR A 78 -0.13 5.11 7.67
CA THR A 78 1.07 4.51 7.08
C THR A 78 1.03 4.60 5.56
N PHE A 79 -0.13 4.33 4.96
CA PHE A 79 -0.33 4.45 3.51
C PHE A 79 -0.20 5.91 3.04
N GLN A 80 -0.83 6.85 3.75
CA GLN A 80 -0.76 8.28 3.42
C GLN A 80 0.65 8.88 3.57
N GLU A 81 1.48 8.34 4.44
CA GLU A 81 2.90 8.74 4.54
C GLU A 81 3.63 8.43 3.23
N ILE A 82 3.43 7.24 2.67
CA ILE A 82 3.98 6.86 1.36
C ILE A 82 3.41 7.79 0.27
N GLU A 83 2.08 7.96 0.26
CA GLU A 83 1.34 8.73 -0.75
C GLU A 83 1.76 10.20 -0.82
N ASN A 84 1.82 10.88 0.33
CA ASN A 84 1.89 12.34 0.40
C ASN A 84 3.29 12.86 0.76
N GLN A 85 4.12 12.08 1.44
CA GLN A 85 5.44 12.55 1.91
C GLN A 85 6.61 11.94 1.15
N ILE A 86 6.44 10.73 0.59
CA ILE A 86 7.53 10.02 -0.08
C ILE A 86 7.40 10.13 -1.60
N ARG A 87 6.27 9.69 -2.17
CA ARG A 87 6.07 9.66 -3.63
C ARG A 87 6.26 11.00 -4.32
N PRO A 88 5.68 12.14 -3.84
CA PRO A 88 5.78 13.39 -4.57
C PRO A 88 7.23 13.88 -4.70
N GLY A 89 8.04 13.69 -3.65
CA GLY A 89 9.45 14.08 -3.65
C GLY A 89 10.37 13.19 -4.48
N GLN A 90 9.90 12.04 -4.97
CA GLN A 90 10.67 11.10 -5.81
C GLN A 90 10.20 11.08 -7.27
N ILE A 91 8.93 11.40 -7.52
CA ILE A 91 8.36 11.51 -8.87
C ILE A 91 8.58 12.91 -9.47
N TYR A 92 8.45 13.95 -8.64
CA TYR A 92 8.57 15.35 -9.08
C TYR A 92 9.85 16.04 -8.56
N GLY A 93 10.56 15.40 -7.63
CA GLY A 93 11.83 15.88 -7.10
C GLY A 93 13.02 15.36 -7.91
N SER A 94 14.11 16.13 -7.94
CA SER A 94 15.36 15.79 -8.63
C SER A 94 16.31 14.89 -7.82
N VAL A 95 15.94 14.48 -6.61
CA VAL A 95 16.83 13.76 -5.68
C VAL A 95 16.40 12.30 -5.54
N ILE A 96 17.27 11.39 -5.96
CA ILE A 96 17.16 9.96 -5.70
C ILE A 96 17.64 9.70 -4.26
N ASP A 97 16.72 9.35 -3.35
CA ASP A 97 17.05 9.17 -1.93
C ASP A 97 16.83 7.72 -1.48
N GLY A 98 17.94 6.98 -1.27
CA GLY A 98 17.91 5.62 -0.74
C GLY A 98 17.25 5.51 0.65
N LYS A 99 17.29 6.57 1.47
CA LYS A 99 16.60 6.61 2.77
C LYS A 99 15.09 6.61 2.60
N LYS A 100 14.57 7.28 1.56
CA LYS A 100 13.15 7.24 1.22
C LYS A 100 12.71 5.85 0.80
N LEU A 101 13.51 5.13 0.01
CA LEU A 101 13.24 3.72 -0.29
C LEU A 101 13.22 2.86 0.97
N GLN A 102 14.20 3.04 1.86
CA GLN A 102 14.25 2.28 3.11
C GLN A 102 13.02 2.53 3.98
N ARG A 103 12.61 3.80 4.12
CA ARG A 103 11.38 4.16 4.84
C ARG A 103 10.15 3.55 4.19
N THR A 104 10.03 3.58 2.87
CA THR A 104 8.93 2.91 2.14
C THR A 104 8.89 1.41 2.44
N LYS A 105 10.04 0.71 2.49
CA LYS A 105 10.11 -0.72 2.84
C LYS A 105 9.57 -0.99 4.25
N GLU A 106 9.90 -0.13 5.21
CA GLU A 106 9.41 -0.25 6.59
C GLU A 106 7.89 -0.07 6.69
N LEU A 107 7.37 0.99 6.06
CA LEU A 107 5.94 1.28 6.00
C LEU A 107 5.17 0.17 5.29
N PHE A 108 5.71 -0.33 4.16
CA PHE A 108 5.15 -1.46 3.43
C PHE A 108 5.06 -2.71 4.32
N ARG A 109 6.13 -3.09 5.02
CA ARG A 109 6.12 -4.26 5.93
C ARG A 109 5.08 -4.11 7.04
N ALA A 110 4.89 -2.91 7.56
CA ALA A 110 3.88 -2.65 8.57
C ALA A 110 2.45 -2.87 8.03
N ILE A 111 2.14 -2.34 6.84
CA ILE A 111 0.84 -2.56 6.17
C ILE A 111 0.66 -4.04 5.83
N GLU A 112 1.66 -4.67 5.22
CA GLU A 112 1.63 -6.06 4.79
C GLU A 112 1.34 -7.00 5.97
N LYS A 113 1.98 -6.77 7.12
CA LYS A 113 1.72 -7.53 8.34
C LYS A 113 0.26 -7.40 8.79
N ILE A 114 -0.24 -6.17 8.93
CA ILE A 114 -1.62 -5.91 9.40
C ILE A 114 -2.63 -6.54 8.44
N CYS A 115 -2.45 -6.32 7.14
CA CYS A 115 -3.31 -6.86 6.10
C CYS A 115 -3.25 -8.39 5.98
N GLY A 116 -2.11 -9.01 6.30
CA GLY A 116 -1.98 -10.46 6.34
C GLY A 116 -2.64 -11.08 7.57
N ASP A 117 -2.64 -10.37 8.69
CA ASP A 117 -3.29 -10.82 9.92
C ASP A 117 -4.83 -10.69 9.86
N SER A 118 -5.38 -9.71 9.11
CA SER A 118 -6.82 -9.53 8.92
C SER A 118 -7.49 -10.49 7.92
N LEU A 119 -6.70 -11.24 7.15
CA LEU A 119 -7.19 -12.25 6.19
C LEU A 119 -7.21 -13.68 6.76
N LYS A 120 -6.79 -13.87 8.02
CA LYS A 120 -6.83 -15.14 8.73
C LYS A 120 -8.14 -15.30 9.47
#